data_AF-A0A2R6BE50-F1
#
_entry.id   AF-A0A2R6BE50-F1
#
_cell.length_a   1.000
_cell.length_b   1.000
_cell.length_c   1.000
_cell.angle_alpha   90.00
_cell.angle_beta   90.00
_cell.angle_gamma   90.00
#
_symmetry.space_group_name_H-M   'P 1'
#
loop_
_entity.id
_entity.type
_entity.pdbx_description
1 polymer ?
#
loop_
_entity_poly.entity_id
_entity_poly.type
_entity_poly.pdbx_seq_one_letter_code
_entity_poly.pdbx_strand_id
1 'polypeptide(L)'
;MNALTGGRATAEEQRRLGGEPDKCVVYEYYRDHFLESDAELEVVRVECVSGKRLCGECKAQLAELVEKYMTEHARKKKSAWIWQENC
;
A
#
# COMPACT_ATOMS: atom_id res chain seq x y z
N MET A 1 8.20 -3.29 8.65
CA MET A 1 7.90 -3.25 7.19
C MET A 1 7.98 -4.67 6.59
N ASN A 2 7.13 -5.60 7.04
CA ASN A 2 7.34 -7.04 6.82
C ASN A 2 6.37 -7.71 5.84
N ALA A 3 5.52 -6.92 5.15
CA ALA A 3 4.62 -7.47 4.14
C ALA A 3 5.41 -8.20 3.03
N LEU A 4 4.90 -9.36 2.61
CA LEU A 4 5.45 -10.13 1.50
C LEU A 4 5.32 -9.34 0.20
N THR A 5 6.38 -9.30 -0.59
CA THR A 5 6.40 -8.64 -1.89
C THR A 5 6.78 -9.61 -2.99
N GLY A 6 6.31 -9.35 -4.21
CA GLY A 6 6.79 -10.00 -5.43
C GLY A 6 8.07 -9.36 -5.98
N GLY A 7 8.91 -8.77 -5.12
CA GLY A 7 10.14 -8.10 -5.53
C GLY A 7 11.29 -9.07 -5.84
N ARG A 8 12.51 -8.53 -5.94
CA ARG A 8 13.73 -9.32 -6.11
C ARG A 8 14.59 -9.28 -4.83
N ALA A 9 15.65 -10.09 -4.79
CA ALA A 9 16.52 -10.17 -3.62
C ALA A 9 17.32 -8.87 -3.43
N THR A 10 17.68 -8.18 -4.53
CA THR A 10 18.38 -6.89 -4.49
C THR A 10 17.65 -5.79 -5.25
N ALA A 11 17.97 -4.54 -4.92
CA ALA A 11 17.45 -3.38 -5.64
C ALA A 11 17.91 -3.37 -7.11
N GLU A 12 19.15 -3.78 -7.38
CA GLU A 12 19.70 -3.89 -8.74
C GLU A 12 18.93 -4.91 -9.58
N GLU A 13 18.65 -6.10 -9.02
CA GLU A 13 17.84 -7.10 -9.71
C GLU A 13 16.43 -6.60 -9.98
N GLN A 14 15.80 -5.90 -9.04
CA GLN A 14 14.47 -5.33 -9.25
C GLN A 14 14.49 -4.25 -10.34
N ARG A 15 15.53 -3.41 -10.39
CA ARG A 15 15.70 -2.40 -11.45
C ARG A 15 15.84 -3.06 -12.83
N ARG A 16 16.54 -4.19 -12.91
CA ARG A 16 16.82 -4.89 -14.18
C ARG A 16 15.68 -5.80 -14.65
N LEU A 17 15.04 -6.51 -13.72
CA LEU A 17 14.09 -7.60 -14.02
C LEU A 17 12.64 -7.25 -13.68
N GLY A 18 12.41 -6.09 -13.04
CA GLY A 18 11.10 -5.74 -12.52
C GLY A 18 10.66 -6.58 -11.32
N GLY A 19 9.53 -6.20 -10.75
CA GLY A 19 8.78 -6.98 -9.77
C GLY A 19 7.61 -7.75 -10.39
N GLU A 20 6.99 -8.61 -9.58
CA GLU A 20 5.82 -9.43 -9.91
C GLU A 20 4.62 -8.99 -9.05
N PRO A 21 3.81 -8.00 -9.49
CA PRO A 21 2.71 -7.44 -8.69
C PRO A 21 1.68 -8.47 -8.24
N ASP A 22 1.42 -9.49 -9.05
CA ASP A 22 0.42 -10.52 -8.76
C ASP A 22 0.83 -11.46 -7.60
N LYS A 23 2.09 -11.39 -7.15
CA LYS A 23 2.63 -12.11 -5.98
C LYS A 23 2.89 -11.18 -4.79
N CYS A 24 2.39 -9.93 -4.83
CA CYS A 24 2.75 -8.88 -3.88
C CYS A 24 1.57 -8.48 -3.00
N VAL A 25 1.65 -8.75 -1.69
CA VAL A 25 0.62 -8.37 -0.72
C VAL A 25 0.48 -6.85 -0.62
N VAL A 26 1.57 -6.09 -0.80
CA VAL A 26 1.51 -4.61 -0.81
C VAL A 26 0.66 -4.11 -1.99
N TYR A 27 0.76 -4.75 -3.15
CA TYR A 27 -0.04 -4.39 -4.32
C TYR A 27 -1.51 -4.80 -4.17
N GLU A 28 -1.78 -5.93 -3.50
CA GLU A 28 -3.13 -6.33 -3.08
C GLU A 28 -3.78 -5.28 -2.18
N TYR A 29 -3.07 -4.80 -1.14
CA TYR A 29 -3.57 -3.72 -0.28
C TYR A 29 -3.90 -2.44 -1.05
N TYR A 30 -3.09 -2.07 -2.04
CA TYR A 30 -3.41 -0.94 -2.90
C TYR A 30 -4.71 -1.15 -3.67
N ARG A 31 -4.86 -2.29 -4.34
CA ARG A 31 -6.04 -2.62 -5.15
C ARG A 31 -7.31 -2.66 -4.33
N ASP A 32 -7.26 -3.29 -3.16
CA ASP A 32 -8.49 -3.64 -2.42
C ASP A 32 -8.91 -2.56 -1.41
N HIS A 33 -7.98 -1.69 -0.98
CA HIS A 33 -8.23 -0.82 0.17
C HIS A 33 -7.73 0.62 0.05
N PHE A 34 -6.59 0.87 -0.59
CA PHE A 34 -5.86 2.14 -0.36
C PHE A 34 -5.63 3.02 -1.59
N LEU A 35 -5.75 2.51 -2.81
CA LEU A 35 -5.79 3.35 -4.01
C LEU A 35 -7.22 3.44 -4.52
N GLU A 36 -7.66 4.65 -4.83
CA GLU A 36 -9.06 4.94 -5.17
C GLU A 36 -9.38 4.74 -6.66
N SER A 37 -8.36 4.72 -7.52
CA SER A 37 -8.55 4.61 -8.96
C SER A 37 -7.67 3.54 -9.61
N ASP A 38 -8.24 2.89 -10.63
CA ASP A 38 -7.53 1.94 -11.49
C ASP A 38 -6.32 2.58 -12.19
N ALA A 39 -6.41 3.89 -12.48
CA ALA A 39 -5.32 4.64 -13.09
C ALA A 39 -4.09 4.72 -12.18
N GLU A 40 -4.27 5.01 -10.89
CA GLU A 40 -3.18 5.01 -9.92
C GLU A 40 -2.59 3.60 -9.75
N LEU A 41 -3.47 2.59 -9.67
CA LEU A 41 -3.07 1.20 -9.54
C LEU A 41 -2.24 0.73 -10.76
N GLU A 42 -2.60 1.16 -11.96
CA GLU A 42 -1.86 0.86 -13.19
C GLU A 42 -0.50 1.56 -13.21
N VAL A 43 -0.40 2.81 -12.75
CA VAL A 43 0.90 3.47 -12.58
C VAL A 43 1.80 2.65 -11.66
N VAL A 44 1.30 2.19 -10.50
CA VAL A 44 2.09 1.33 -9.61
C VAL A 44 2.52 0.03 -10.29
N ARG A 45 1.62 -0.61 -11.06
CA ARG A 45 1.91 -1.85 -11.79
C ARG A 45 3.03 -1.64 -12.80
N VAL A 46 2.89 -0.64 -13.68
CA VAL A 46 3.88 -0.31 -14.72
C VAL A 46 5.23 0.01 -14.10
N GLU A 47 5.26 0.82 -13.04
CA GLU A 47 6.51 1.16 -12.37
C GLU A 47 7.16 -0.04 -11.67
N CYS A 48 6.37 -0.94 -11.09
CA CYS A 48 6.86 -2.17 -10.47
C CYS A 48 7.45 -3.13 -11.51
N VAL A 49 6.70 -3.43 -12.58
CA VAL A 49 7.11 -4.37 -13.64
C VAL A 49 8.30 -3.83 -14.44
N SER A 50 8.42 -2.53 -14.62
CA SER A 50 9.59 -1.91 -15.26
C SER A 50 10.82 -1.81 -14.34
N GLY A 51 10.68 -2.08 -13.04
CA GLY A 51 11.74 -1.86 -12.06
C GLY A 51 11.96 -0.39 -11.69
N LYS A 52 11.14 0.54 -12.20
CA LYS A 52 11.18 1.96 -11.84
C LYS A 52 10.82 2.20 -10.36
N ARG A 53 9.95 1.38 -9.79
CA ARG A 53 9.59 1.45 -8.37
C ARG A 53 10.14 0.25 -7.60
N LEU A 54 10.80 0.52 -6.47
CA LEU A 54 11.34 -0.48 -5.55
C LEU A 54 10.31 -0.85 -4.47
N CYS A 55 10.43 -2.07 -3.94
CA CYS A 55 9.51 -2.55 -2.90
C CYS A 55 9.50 -1.68 -1.64
N GLY A 56 10.63 -1.05 -1.30
CA GLY A 56 10.73 -0.12 -0.17
C GLY A 56 9.84 1.11 -0.36
N GLU A 57 9.76 1.64 -1.58
CA GLU A 57 8.94 2.81 -1.93
C GLU A 57 7.45 2.46 -1.84
N CYS A 58 7.03 1.30 -2.36
CA CYS A 58 5.66 0.82 -2.17
C CYS A 58 5.31 0.67 -0.68
N LYS A 59 6.18 0.02 0.09
CA LYS A 59 5.89 -0.19 1.52
C LYS A 59 5.81 1.13 2.30
N ALA A 60 6.65 2.11 1.97
CA ALA A 60 6.61 3.43 2.58
C ALA A 60 5.30 4.17 2.25
N GLN A 61 4.93 4.23 0.97
CA GLN A 61 3.66 4.84 0.55
C GLN A 61 2.46 4.15 1.22
N LEU A 62 2.43 2.81 1.26
CA LEU A 62 1.34 2.09 1.92
C LEU A 62 1.30 2.39 3.43
N ALA A 63 2.45 2.46 4.10
CA ALA A 63 2.50 2.80 5.52
C ALA A 63 1.88 4.17 5.81
N GLU A 64 2.15 5.19 4.97
CA GLU A 64 1.55 6.52 5.10
C GLU A 64 0.03 6.50 4.90
N LEU A 65 -0.47 5.74 3.93
CA LEU A 65 -1.92 5.60 3.69
C LEU A 65 -2.61 4.91 4.87
N VAL A 66 -2.00 3.84 5.38
CA VAL A 66 -2.50 3.11 6.56
C VAL A 66 -2.50 4.00 7.80
N GLU A 67 -1.44 4.77 8.05
CA GLU A 67 -1.35 5.67 9.20
C GLU A 67 -2.46 6.73 9.17
N LYS A 68 -2.67 7.36 8.00
CA LYS A 68 -3.77 8.32 7.79
C LYS A 68 -5.13 7.67 8.04
N TYR A 69 -5.35 6.48 7.47
CA TYR A 69 -6.59 5.74 7.67
C TYR A 69 -6.84 5.40 9.15
N MET A 70 -5.82 4.89 9.85
CA MET A 70 -5.93 4.50 11.26
C MET A 70 -6.20 5.70 12.17
N THR A 71 -5.58 6.85 11.87
CA THR A 71 -5.81 8.10 12.60
C THR A 71 -7.26 8.56 12.46
N GLU A 72 -7.78 8.60 11.23
CA GLU A 72 -9.16 8.98 10.98
C GLU A 72 -10.15 7.96 11.54
N HIS A 73 -9.84 6.67 11.44
CA HIS A 73 -10.64 5.60 12.02
C HIS A 73 -10.73 5.75 13.55
N ALA A 74 -9.61 5.98 14.22
CA ALA A 74 -9.58 6.17 15.68
C ALA A 74 -10.41 7.39 16.11
N ARG A 75 -10.34 8.50 15.37
CA ARG A 75 -11.16 9.70 15.60
C ARG A 75 -12.65 9.39 15.48
N LYS A 76 -13.07 8.74 14.39
CA LYS A 76 -14.47 8.34 14.16
C LYS A 76 -14.97 7.39 15.24
N LYS A 77 -14.16 6.40 15.62
CA LYS A 77 -14.49 5.45 16.69
C LYS A 77 -14.71 6.15 18.02
N LYS A 78 -13.84 7.10 18.41
CA LYS A 78 -13.99 7.89 19.64
C LYS A 78 -15.28 8.71 19.63
N SER A 79 -15.57 9.40 18.52
CA SER A 79 -16.83 10.15 18.39
C SER A 79 -18.05 9.23 18.50
N ALA A 80 -18.04 8.08 17.82
CA ALA A 80 -19.13 7.11 17.91
C ALA A 80 -19.33 6.57 19.35
N TRP A 81 -18.24 6.32 20.08
CA TRP A 81 -18.29 5.92 21.49
C TRP A 81 -18.96 6.99 22.36
N ILE A 82 -18.54 8.25 22.22
CA ILE A 82 -19.14 9.38 22.96
C ILE A 82 -20.62 9.52 22.62
N TRP A 83 -21.02 9.37 21.36
CA TRP A 83 -22.43 9.40 20.97
C TRP A 83 -23.24 8.28 21.62
N GLN A 84 -22.67 7.08 21.72
CA GLN A 84 -23.32 5.92 22.37
C GLN A 84 -23.47 6.12 23.89
N GLU A 85 -22.50 6.75 24.55
CA GLU A 85 -22.57 7.03 25.99
C GLU A 85 -23.54 8.16 26.36
N ASN A 86 -23.87 9.04 25.41
CA ASN A 86 -24.77 10.19 25.61
C ASN A 86 -26.18 9.97 25.03
N CYS A 87 -26.49 8.77 24.55
CA CYS A 87 -27.85 8.32 24.17
C CYS A 87 -28.44 7.45 25.27
#